data_AF-A0A3B9EZ97-F1
#
_entry.id   AF-A0A3B9EZ97-F1
#
_cell.length_a   1.000
_cell.length_b   1.000
_cell.length_c   1.000
_cell.angle_alpha   90.00
_cell.angle_beta   90.00
_cell.angle_gamma   90.00
#
_symmetry.space_group_name_H-M   'P 1'
#
loop_
_entity.id
_entity.type
_entity.pdbx_description
1 polymer ?
#
loop_
_entity_poly.entity_id
_entity_poly.type
_entity_poly.pdbx_seq_one_letter_code
_entity_poly.pdbx_strand_id
1 'polypeptide(L)'
;MGRKRKISSSTYRGKEATEALFAKQETLFDYGPLNKVAPFKGSHPATMQEWIKKINWKDQLQYSGKRNRKKQPSKHEKWKYRWLSWVENHLLGGKRIGEFKNFTRIR
;
A
#
# COMPACT_ATOMS: atom_id res chain seq x y z
N MET A 1 0.98 -9.42 4.19
CA MET A 1 2.18 -10.30 4.08
C MET A 1 2.65 -10.91 5.43
N GLY A 2 1.87 -10.86 6.53
CA GLY A 2 2.34 -11.37 7.84
C GLY A 2 2.19 -12.88 8.03
N ARG A 3 0.99 -13.43 7.80
CA ARG A 3 0.63 -14.81 8.19
C ARG A 3 1.44 -15.90 7.48
N LYS A 4 1.51 -15.86 6.14
CA LYS A 4 2.28 -16.85 5.35
C LYS A 4 3.76 -16.86 5.71
N ARG A 5 4.35 -15.67 5.89
CA ARG A 5 5.76 -15.50 6.25
C ARG A 5 6.04 -16.01 7.67
N LYS A 6 5.12 -15.78 8.63
CA LYS A 6 5.22 -16.30 9.99
C LYS A 6 5.18 -17.83 10.01
N ILE A 7 4.28 -18.46 9.25
CA ILE A 7 4.20 -19.93 9.12
C ILE A 7 5.49 -20.49 8.55
N SER A 8 5.95 -19.98 7.39
CA SER A 8 7.20 -20.44 6.77
C SER A 8 8.41 -20.27 7.69
N SER A 9 8.49 -19.13 8.40
CA SER A 9 9.54 -18.91 9.39
C SER A 9 9.48 -19.90 10.55
N SER A 10 8.28 -20.24 11.04
CA SER A 10 8.12 -21.20 12.14
C SER A 10 8.58 -22.61 11.75
N THR A 11 8.38 -23.00 10.49
CA THR A 11 8.87 -24.28 9.96
C THR A 11 10.39 -24.31 9.84
N TYR A 12 11.01 -23.24 9.33
CA TYR A 12 12.45 -23.21 9.05
C TYR A 12 13.31 -22.83 10.27
N ARG A 13 12.83 -21.92 11.13
CA ARG A 13 13.60 -21.31 12.23
C ARG A 13 13.14 -21.75 13.62
N GLY A 14 12.06 -22.53 13.71
CA GLY A 14 11.40 -22.87 14.97
C GLY A 14 10.47 -21.77 15.48
N LYS A 15 9.64 -22.13 16.48
CA LYS A 15 8.57 -21.28 17.01
C LYS A 15 9.11 -20.07 17.78
N GLU A 16 10.06 -20.27 18.70
CA GLU A 16 10.59 -19.23 19.56
C GLU A 16 11.31 -18.12 18.77
N ALA A 17 12.22 -18.49 17.87
CA ALA A 17 12.91 -17.53 17.01
C ALA A 17 11.93 -16.75 16.11
N THR A 18 10.85 -17.41 15.68
CA THR A 18 9.80 -16.77 14.88
C THR A 18 8.99 -15.78 15.72
N GLU A 19 8.63 -16.12 16.95
CA GLU A 19 7.90 -15.19 17.82
C GLU A 19 8.73 -13.95 18.13
N ALA A 20 10.02 -14.09 18.42
CA ALA A 20 10.93 -12.96 18.59
C ALA A 20 11.01 -12.05 17.34
N LEU A 21 11.07 -12.65 16.15
CA LEU A 21 11.12 -11.90 14.88
C LEU A 21 9.82 -11.16 14.57
N PHE A 22 8.67 -11.75 14.86
CA PHE A 22 7.36 -11.17 14.53
C PHE A 22 6.72 -10.39 15.68
N ALA A 23 7.29 -10.38 16.89
CA ALA A 23 6.75 -9.68 18.06
C ALA A 23 6.51 -8.18 17.83
N LYS A 24 7.35 -7.54 17.01
CA LYS A 24 7.25 -6.10 16.69
C LYS A 24 6.48 -5.83 15.39
N GLN A 25 5.98 -6.85 14.72
CA GLN A 25 5.36 -6.72 13.41
C GLN A 25 3.85 -6.61 13.52
N GLU A 26 3.27 -5.67 12.77
CA GLU A 26 1.82 -5.51 12.67
C GLU A 26 1.18 -6.77 12.08
N THR A 27 0.08 -7.21 12.69
CA THR A 27 -0.68 -8.40 12.30
C THR A 27 -1.51 -8.15 11.03
N LEU A 28 -2.12 -6.96 10.96
CA LEU A 28 -2.92 -6.50 9.83
C LEU A 28 -2.19 -5.42 9.04
N PHE A 29 -2.56 -5.29 7.76
CA PHE A 29 -2.00 -4.24 6.92
C PHE A 29 -2.83 -2.97 7.09
N ASP A 30 -2.20 -1.91 7.57
CA ASP A 30 -2.83 -0.60 7.66
C ASP A 30 -2.68 0.15 6.32
N TYR A 31 -3.83 0.42 5.69
CA TYR A 31 -3.98 1.13 4.41
C TYR A 31 -3.77 2.65 4.52
N GLY A 32 -3.71 3.17 5.74
CA GLY A 32 -3.60 4.60 6.01
C GLY A 32 -4.89 5.37 5.70
N PRO A 33 -4.88 6.69 5.97
CA PRO A 33 -6.06 7.52 5.84
C PRO A 33 -6.38 7.80 4.35
N LEU A 34 -7.51 7.27 3.89
CA LEU A 34 -7.96 7.33 2.49
C LEU A 34 -8.27 8.75 2.01
N ASN A 35 -8.65 9.66 2.93
CA ASN A 35 -8.91 11.06 2.62
C ASN A 35 -7.69 11.84 2.10
N LYS A 36 -6.46 11.27 2.19
CA LYS A 36 -5.24 11.88 1.65
C LYS A 36 -4.85 11.36 0.27
N VAL A 37 -5.59 10.37 -0.25
CA VAL A 37 -5.34 9.78 -1.56
C VAL A 37 -6.14 10.55 -2.61
N ALA A 38 -5.57 10.70 -3.81
CA ALA A 38 -6.27 11.33 -4.91
C ALA A 38 -7.50 10.48 -5.31
N PRO A 39 -8.71 11.06 -5.38
CA PRO A 39 -9.89 10.31 -5.80
C PRO A 39 -9.78 9.96 -7.29
N PHE A 40 -10.21 8.76 -7.64
CA PHE A 40 -10.39 8.36 -9.02
C PHE A 40 -11.60 9.09 -9.61
N LYS A 41 -11.41 9.79 -10.73
CA LYS A 41 -12.45 10.61 -11.39
C LYS A 41 -13.10 9.93 -12.61
N GLY A 42 -12.65 8.75 -13.00
CA GLY A 42 -13.21 8.01 -14.12
C GLY A 42 -14.44 7.19 -13.71
N SER A 43 -15.03 6.51 -14.69
CA SER A 43 -16.14 5.58 -14.46
C SER A 43 -15.62 4.15 -14.29
N HIS A 44 -16.15 3.45 -13.28
CA HIS A 44 -15.92 2.02 -13.15
C HIS A 44 -16.88 1.23 -14.04
N PRO A 45 -16.48 0.08 -14.61
CA PRO A 45 -17.38 -0.81 -15.35
C PRO A 45 -18.55 -1.26 -14.48
N ALA A 46 -19.73 -1.48 -15.09
CA ALA A 46 -20.93 -1.90 -14.38
C ALA A 46 -20.72 -3.20 -13.57
N THR A 47 -19.97 -4.14 -14.13
CA THR A 47 -19.60 -5.42 -13.49
C THR A 47 -18.83 -5.25 -12.18
N MET A 48 -18.16 -4.10 -11.96
CA MET A 48 -17.39 -3.84 -10.74
C MET A 48 -18.30 -3.58 -9.52
N GLN A 49 -19.55 -3.13 -9.73
CA GLN A 49 -20.47 -2.82 -8.63
C GLN A 49 -20.74 -4.02 -7.73
N GLU A 50 -20.89 -5.22 -8.30
CA GLU A 50 -21.12 -6.45 -7.55
C GLU A 50 -19.93 -6.79 -6.64
N TRP A 51 -18.71 -6.58 -7.13
CA TRP A 51 -17.49 -6.84 -6.38
C TRP A 51 -17.30 -5.83 -5.24
N ILE A 52 -17.62 -4.55 -5.48
CA ILE A 52 -17.58 -3.51 -4.45
C ILE A 52 -18.54 -3.87 -3.29
N LYS A 53 -19.72 -4.41 -3.60
CA LYS A 53 -20.69 -4.85 -2.58
C LYS A 53 -20.17 -6.04 -1.75
N LYS A 54 -19.32 -6.89 -2.31
CA LYS A 54 -18.75 -8.09 -1.66
C LYS A 54 -17.45 -7.82 -0.86
N ILE A 55 -17.11 -6.55 -0.59
CA ILE A 55 -15.90 -6.22 0.17
C ILE A 55 -16.08 -6.57 1.65
N ASN A 56 -15.41 -7.63 2.09
CA ASN A 56 -15.47 -8.16 3.46
C ASN A 56 -14.51 -7.49 4.46
N TRP A 57 -13.68 -6.55 4.01
CA TRP A 57 -12.63 -5.89 4.82
C TRP A 57 -12.83 -4.37 4.88
N LYS A 58 -14.06 -3.91 4.64
CA LYS A 58 -14.42 -2.49 4.62
C LYS A 58 -14.20 -1.81 5.98
N ASP A 59 -14.33 -2.58 7.05
CA ASP A 59 -14.07 -2.21 8.44
C ASP A 59 -12.58 -1.88 8.72
N GLN A 60 -11.65 -2.45 7.94
CA GLN A 60 -10.22 -2.18 8.06
C GLN A 60 -9.78 -0.90 7.35
N LEU A 61 -10.69 -0.24 6.61
CA LEU A 61 -10.39 0.98 5.87
C LEU A 61 -10.53 2.22 6.73
N GLN A 62 -9.46 3.01 6.80
CA GLN A 62 -9.48 4.29 7.48
C GLN A 62 -9.95 5.41 6.54
N TYR A 63 -11.24 5.74 6.56
CA TYR A 63 -11.80 6.82 5.73
C TYR A 63 -11.38 8.23 6.19
N SER A 64 -11.13 8.43 7.48
CA SER A 64 -10.80 9.74 8.05
C SER A 64 -9.76 9.64 9.18
N GLY A 65 -9.22 10.80 9.60
CA GLY A 65 -8.34 10.90 10.76
C GLY A 65 -6.84 10.98 10.44
N LYS A 66 -6.03 10.79 11.48
CA LYS A 66 -4.57 10.89 11.43
C LYS A 66 -3.97 9.52 11.08
N ARG A 67 -2.83 9.55 10.37
CA ARG A 67 -2.09 8.34 10.02
C ARG A 67 -1.48 7.70 11.27
N ASN A 68 -1.58 6.38 11.40
CA ASN A 68 -0.88 5.65 12.44
C ASN A 68 0.63 5.76 12.30
N ARG A 69 1.33 5.99 13.41
CA ARG A 69 2.78 6.16 13.42
C ARG A 69 3.46 4.78 13.48
N LYS A 70 3.56 4.12 12.33
CA LYS A 70 4.24 2.82 12.20
C LYS A 70 5.72 2.92 12.55
N LYS A 71 6.27 1.90 13.21
CA LYS A 71 7.72 1.80 13.48
C LYS A 71 8.54 1.74 12.19
N GLN A 72 8.00 1.11 11.16
CA GLN A 72 8.64 1.00 9.85
C GLN A 72 7.68 1.49 8.76
N PRO A 73 7.72 2.78 8.39
CA PRO A 73 6.85 3.30 7.36
C PRO A 73 7.17 2.68 5.99
N SER A 74 6.13 2.42 5.21
CA SER A 74 6.23 1.99 3.82
C SER A 74 7.07 2.99 3.01
N LYS A 75 7.69 2.56 1.89
CA LYS A 75 8.51 3.48 1.07
C LYS A 75 7.75 4.76 0.70
N HIS A 76 6.53 4.62 0.19
CA HIS A 76 5.67 5.76 -0.22
C HIS A 76 5.25 6.67 0.95
N GLU A 77 5.42 6.25 2.20
CA GLU A 77 5.15 7.06 3.37
C GLU A 77 6.35 7.90 3.83
N LYS A 78 7.57 7.55 3.39
CA LYS A 78 8.78 8.29 3.77
C LYS A 78 8.83 9.61 3.01
N TRP A 79 9.26 10.66 3.70
CA TRP A 79 9.33 12.02 3.16
C TRP A 79 10.05 12.09 1.81
N LYS A 80 11.21 11.46 1.68
CA LYS A 80 12.00 11.49 0.44
C LYS A 80 11.22 11.03 -0.80
N TYR A 81 10.40 9.99 -0.66
CA TYR A 81 9.60 9.47 -1.77
C TYR A 81 8.36 10.32 -2.01
N ARG A 82 7.77 10.92 -0.96
CA ARG A 82 6.67 11.87 -1.11
C ARG A 82 7.12 13.13 -1.85
N TRP A 83 8.31 13.63 -1.52
CA TRP A 83 8.89 14.79 -2.21
C TRP A 83 9.23 14.46 -3.66
N LEU A 84 9.84 13.30 -3.91
CA LEU A 84 10.10 12.82 -5.28
C LEU A 84 8.81 12.72 -6.09
N SER A 85 7.76 12.06 -5.58
CA SER A 85 6.47 11.98 -6.27
C SER A 85 5.80 13.34 -6.45
N TRP A 86 6.00 14.28 -5.53
CA TRP A 86 5.50 15.64 -5.71
C TRP A 86 6.19 16.32 -6.90
N VAL A 87 7.53 16.23 -7.00
CA VAL A 87 8.31 16.76 -8.13
C VAL A 87 7.89 16.10 -9.44
N GLU A 88 7.77 14.78 -9.49
CA GLU A 88 7.37 14.05 -10.70
C GLU A 88 5.97 14.47 -11.19
N ASN A 89 5.03 14.66 -10.27
CA ASN A 89 3.65 15.02 -10.64
C ASN A 89 3.50 16.50 -11.00
N HIS A 90 4.18 17.42 -10.29
CA HIS A 90 3.98 18.87 -10.49
C HIS A 90 4.95 19.47 -11.52
N LEU A 91 6.18 18.98 -11.61
CA LEU A 91 7.22 19.55 -12.49
C LEU A 91 7.40 18.74 -13.79
N LEU A 92 7.21 17.41 -13.75
CA LEU A 92 7.44 16.53 -14.90
C LEU A 92 6.16 16.01 -15.55
N GLY A 93 5.01 16.57 -15.17
CA GLY A 93 3.70 16.19 -15.72
C GLY A 93 3.35 14.72 -15.53
N GLY A 94 3.81 14.12 -14.42
CA GLY A 94 3.62 12.71 -14.11
C GLY A 94 4.63 11.76 -14.78
N LYS A 95 5.67 12.28 -15.44
CA LYS A 95 6.79 11.46 -15.93
C LYS A 95 7.74 11.14 -14.77
N ARG A 96 8.02 9.86 -14.58
CA ARG A 96 8.97 9.40 -13.56
C ARG A 96 10.41 9.64 -14.01
N ILE A 97 11.27 10.01 -13.08
CA ILE A 97 12.69 10.26 -13.35
C ILE A 97 13.40 8.91 -13.54
N GLY A 98 14.03 8.70 -14.70
CA GLY A 98 14.75 7.46 -15.01
C GLY A 98 13.86 6.25 -15.34
N GLU A 99 12.59 6.47 -15.71
CA GLU A 99 11.71 5.39 -16.14
C GLU A 99 12.06 4.91 -17.55
N PHE A 100 12.44 3.63 -17.66
CA PHE A 100 12.62 2.94 -18.94
C PHE A 100 11.27 2.42 -19.45
N LYS A 101 10.92 2.75 -20.70
CA LYS A 101 9.68 2.28 -21.34
C LYS A 101 10.05 1.45 -22.56
N ASN A 102 9.62 0.18 -22.55
CA ASN A 102 9.71 -0.71 -23.71
C ASN A 102 8.32 -1.05 -24.26
N PHE A 103 7.50 -0.01 -24.48
CA PHE A 103 6.18 -0.15 -25.10
C PHE A 103 5.79 1.15 -25.80
N THR A 104 5.07 1.02 -26.92
CA THR A 104 4.40 2.15 -27.58
C THR A 104 2.97 2.26 -27.07
N ARG A 105 2.60 3.45 -26.61
CA ARG A 105 1.24 3.72 -26.16
C ARG A 105 0.41 4.07 -27.38
N ILE A 106 -0.48 3.17 -27.79
CA ILE A 106 -1.46 3.44 -28.84
C ILE A 106 -2.50 4.40 -28.23
N ARG A 107 -2.78 5.49 -28.95
CA ARG A 107 -3.65 6.58 -28.50
C ARG A 107 -5.09 6.32 -28.88
#